data_AF-A0A538SAU8-F1
#
_entry.id   AF-A0A538SAU8-F1
#
_cell.length_a   1.000
_cell.length_b   1.000
_cell.length_c   1.000
_cell.angle_alpha   90.00
_cell.angle_beta   90.00
_cell.angle_gamma   90.00
#
_symmetry.space_group_name_H-M   'P 1'
#
loop_
_entity.id
_entity.type
_entity.pdbx_description
1 polymer ?
#
loop_
_entity_poly.entity_id
_entity_poly.type
_entity_poly.pdbx_seq_one_letter_code
_entity_poly.pdbx_strand_id
1 'polypeptide(L)' 'AGWDTELGALRPGYIADLVVWNADLERIAPEHLPDARPVATVLGGQVVHRQEAGAAARAGEAAPAHPRAAEPA' A
#
# COMPACT_ATOMS: atom_id res chain seq x y z
N ALA A 1 1.89 -5.72 -28.83
CA ALA A 1 1.10 -4.73 -28.07
C ALA A 1 1.70 -4.65 -26.67
N GLY A 2 1.88 -3.44 -26.13
CA GLY A 2 2.39 -3.22 -24.77
C GLY A 2 1.28 -3.33 -23.72
N TRP A 3 1.65 -3.34 -22.45
CA TRP A 3 0.72 -3.36 -21.30
C TRP A 3 0.57 -1.98 -20.64
N ASP A 4 1.19 -0.95 -21.22
CA ASP A 4 1.28 0.42 -20.72
C ASP A 4 -0.07 1.17 -20.71
N THR A 5 -1.06 0.68 -21.45
CA THR A 5 -2.43 1.22 -21.46
C THR A 5 -3.34 0.64 -20.37
N GLU A 6 -2.91 -0.42 -19.68
CA GLU A 6 -3.79 -1.19 -18.77
C GLU A 6 -3.13 -1.45 -17.41
N LEU A 7 -1.80 -1.47 -17.33
CA LEU A 7 -1.00 -1.79 -16.15
C LEU A 7 0.13 -0.78 -15.89
N GLY A 8 0.72 -0.86 -14.70
CA GLY A 8 1.93 -0.09 -14.33
C GLY A 8 1.66 1.32 -13.78
N ALA A 9 0.40 1.74 -13.65
CA ALA A 9 0.03 3.00 -13.04
C ALA A 9 -1.31 2.91 -12.29
N LEU A 10 -1.45 3.69 -11.22
CA LEU A 10 -2.73 3.86 -10.51
C LEU A 10 -3.51 5.03 -11.14
N ARG A 11 -4.37 4.70 -12.10
CA ARG A 11 -5.19 5.67 -12.83
C ARG A 11 -6.59 5.09 -13.10
N PRO A 12 -7.64 5.92 -13.17
CA PRO A 12 -8.96 5.46 -13.61
C PRO A 12 -8.88 4.77 -14.98
N GLY A 13 -9.54 3.61 -15.11
CA GLY A 13 -9.53 2.78 -16.32
C GLY A 13 -8.41 1.74 -16.40
N TYR A 14 -7.40 1.81 -15.52
CA TYR A 14 -6.36 0.79 -15.42
C TYR A 14 -6.81 -0.36 -14.50
N ILE A 15 -6.20 -1.53 -14.67
CA ILE A 15 -6.42 -2.68 -13.79
C ILE A 15 -5.90 -2.31 -12.40
N ALA A 16 -6.71 -2.57 -11.37
CA ALA A 16 -6.39 -2.27 -9.98
C ALA A 16 -5.41 -3.32 -9.40
N ASP A 17 -4.18 -3.32 -9.91
CA ASP A 17 -3.06 -4.11 -9.45
C ASP A 17 -2.15 -3.23 -8.58
N LEU A 18 -2.13 -3.49 -7.26
CA LEU A 18 -1.33 -2.71 -6.31
C LEU A 18 -0.88 -3.52 -5.11
N VAL A 19 0.17 -3.00 -4.46
CA VAL A 19 0.70 -3.53 -3.20
C VAL A 19 0.69 -2.42 -2.17
N VAL A 20 0.15 -2.72 -1.00
CA VAL A 20 0.24 -1.86 0.19
C VAL A 20 1.43 -2.33 1.01
N TRP A 21 2.35 -1.43 1.33
CA TRP A 21 3.56 -1.73 2.10
C TRP A 21 3.42 -1.26 3.55
N ASN A 22 4.18 -1.88 4.45
CA ASN A 22 4.31 -1.44 5.84
C ASN A 22 5.21 -0.21 6.02
N ALA A 23 5.81 0.28 4.95
CA ALA A 23 6.74 1.40 4.92
C ALA A 23 6.60 2.19 3.62
N ASP A 24 7.05 3.44 3.64
CA ASP A 24 7.20 4.28 2.45
C ASP A 24 8.52 3.93 1.75
N LEU A 25 8.43 3.24 0.61
CA LEU A 25 9.58 2.78 -0.15
C LEU A 25 10.39 3.90 -0.80
N GLU A 26 9.79 5.08 -1.03
CA GLU A 26 10.48 6.22 -1.64
C GLU A 26 11.31 7.00 -0.62
N ARG A 27 11.02 6.82 0.68
CA ARG A 27 11.67 7.54 1.78
C ARG A 27 12.53 6.68 2.69
N ILE A 28 12.32 5.36 2.69
CA ILE A 28 13.09 4.44 3.53
C ILE A 28 14.57 4.43 3.12
N ALA A 29 15.47 4.39 4.10
CA ALA A 29 16.90 4.27 3.82
C ALA A 29 17.20 2.91 3.15
N PRO A 30 18.15 2.83 2.19
CA PRO A 30 18.43 1.59 1.46
C PRO A 30 18.71 0.36 2.34
N GLU A 31 19.41 0.57 3.46
CA GLU A 31 19.72 -0.46 4.45
C GLU A 31 18.50 -1.07 5.14
N HIS A 32 17.37 -0.34 5.16
CA HIS A 32 16.11 -0.80 5.75
C HIS A 32 15.10 -1.33 4.70
N LEU A 33 15.38 -1.21 3.39
CA LEU A 33 14.56 -1.84 2.34
C LEU A 33 14.31 -3.34 2.57
N PRO A 34 15.28 -4.14 3.06
CA PRO A 34 15.06 -5.55 3.36
C PRO A 34 14.01 -5.84 4.43
N ASP A 35 13.59 -4.84 5.21
CA ASP A 35 12.55 -4.97 6.25
C ASP A 35 11.16 -4.58 5.75
N ALA A 36 11.06 -3.98 4.56
CA ALA A 36 9.77 -3.68 3.94
C ALA A 36 9.01 -4.97 3.60
N ARG A 37 7.73 -5.00 3.94
CA ARG A 37 6.84 -6.15 3.72
C ARG A 37 5.52 -5.69 3.09
N PRO A 38 4.97 -6.46 2.14
CA PRO A 38 3.63 -6.23 1.66
C PRO A 38 2.63 -6.55 2.79
N VAL A 39 1.79 -5.58 3.13
CA VAL A 39 0.66 -5.74 4.07
C VAL A 39 -0.55 -6.32 3.35
N ALA A 40 -0.75 -5.92 2.09
CA ALA A 40 -1.79 -6.47 1.23
C ALA A 40 -1.38 -6.38 -0.24
N THR A 41 -1.88 -7.34 -1.03
CA THR A 41 -1.76 -7.33 -2.48
C THR A 41 -3.16 -7.41 -3.09
N VAL A 42 -3.43 -6.50 -4.01
CA VAL A 42 -4.67 -6.44 -4.78
C VAL A 42 -4.33 -6.72 -6.24
N LEU A 43 -5.04 -7.67 -6.85
CA LEU A 43 -4.94 -7.96 -8.28
C LEU A 43 -6.34 -7.89 -8.90
N GLY A 44 -6.52 -7.13 -9.97
CA GLY A 44 -7.81 -6.93 -10.63
C GLY A 44 -8.89 -6.38 -9.68
N GLY A 45 -8.49 -5.60 -8.66
CA GLY A 45 -9.39 -5.11 -7.63
C GLY A 45 -9.77 -6.13 -6.55
N GLN A 46 -9.22 -7.34 -6.57
CA GLN A 46 -9.44 -8.38 -5.56
C GLN A 46 -8.24 -8.48 -4.62
N VAL A 47 -8.48 -8.48 -3.31
CA VAL A 47 -7.41 -8.72 -2.31
C VAL A 47 -7.03 -10.20 -2.37
N VAL A 48 -5.84 -10.50 -2.87
CA VAL A 48 -5.33 -11.88 -3.03
C VAL A 48 -4.34 -12.27 -1.93
N HIS A 49 -3.75 -11.28 -1.27
CA HIS A 49 -2.90 -11.45 -0.11
C HIS A 49 -3.23 -10.38 0.90
N ARG A 50 -3.30 -10.77 2.17
CA ARG A 50 -3.39 -9.85 3.30
C ARG A 50 -2.62 -10.47 4.44
N GLN A 51 -1.70 -9.71 5.01
CA GLN A 51 -1.11 -10.09 6.28
C GLN A 51 -2.21 -10.06 7.34
N GLU A 52 -2.50 -11.21 7.93
CA GLU A 52 -3.35 -11.24 9.12
C GLU A 52 -2.60 -10.49 10.22
N ALA A 53 -3.21 -9.42 10.73
CA ALA A 53 -2.71 -8.80 11.94
C ALA A 53 -2.81 -9.85 13.05
N GLY A 54 -1.67 -10.30 13.57
CA GLY A 54 -1.65 -11.14 14.76
C GLY A 54 -2.56 -10.53 15.83
N ALA A 55 -3.21 -11.37 16.64
CA ALA A 55 -4.30 -11.04 17.57
C ALA A 55 -4.07 -9.83 18.52
N ALA A 56 -2.87 -9.25 18.56
CA ALA A 56 -2.54 -8.01 19.27
C ALA A 56 -3.26 -6.76 18.73
N ALA A 57 -3.62 -6.68 17.45
CA ALA A 57 -4.28 -5.49 16.90
C ALA A 57 -5.77 -5.33 17.30
N ARG A 58 -6.39 -6.34 17.92
CA ARG A 58 -7.79 -6.23 18.40
C ARG A 58 -7.92 -5.51 19.74
N ALA A 59 -6.80 -5.17 20.40
CA ALA A 59 -6.80 -4.46 21.68
C ALA A 59 -5.85 -3.27 21.62
N GLY A 60 -6.36 -2.12 21.16
CA GLY A 60 -5.68 -0.84 21.29
C GLY A 60 -4.74 -0.52 20.13
N GLU A 61 -5.23 0.33 19.24
CA GLU A 61 -4.67 1.67 18.99
C GLU A 61 -5.15 2.08 17.61
N ALA A 62 -6.06 3.06 17.56
CA ALA A 62 -6.32 3.78 16.34
C ALA A 62 -4.97 4.37 15.92
N ALA A 63 -4.37 3.80 14.87
CA ALA A 63 -3.18 4.35 14.25
C ALA A 63 -3.40 5.86 14.09
N PRO A 64 -2.43 6.71 14.49
CA PRO A 64 -2.61 8.14 14.41
C PRO A 64 -2.99 8.47 12.97
N ALA A 65 -4.13 9.15 12.81
CA ALA A 65 -4.57 9.64 11.52
C ALA A 65 -3.38 10.35 10.88
N HIS A 66 -2.91 9.84 9.74
CA HIS A 66 -1.89 10.50 8.95
C HIS A 66 -2.39 11.94 8.77
N PRO A 67 -1.64 12.97 9.23
CA PRO A 67 -2.16 14.33 9.22
C PRO A 67 -2.53 14.64 7.78
N ARG A 68 -3.83 14.90 7.54
CA ARG A 68 -4.33 15.35 6.25
C ARG A 68 -3.50 16.59 5.93
N ALA A 69 -2.68 16.52 4.87
CA ALA A 69 -1.95 17.69 4.40
C ALA A 69 -2.97 18.83 4.27
N ALA A 70 -2.71 19.93 4.97
CA ALA A 70 -3.62 21.06 5.01
C ALA A 70 -3.88 21.52 3.57
N GLU A 71 -5.15 21.48 3.14
CA GLU A 71 -5.56 22.03 1.86
C GLU A 71 -5.38 23.56 1.92
N PRO A 72 -4.71 24.18 0.94
CA PRO A 72 -4.62 25.64 0.89
C PRO A 72 -6.00 26.24 0.58
N ALA A 73 -6.30 27.35 1.27
CA ALA A 73 -7.54 28.12 1.18
C ALA A 73 -7.67 28.91 -0.14
#